data_AF-A0A967KFL8-F1
#
_entry.id   AF-A0A967KFL8-F1
#
_cell.length_a   1.000
_cell.length_b   1.000
_cell.length_c   1.000
_cell.angle_alpha   90.00
_cell.angle_beta   90.00
_cell.angle_gamma   90.00
#
_symmetry.space_group_name_H-M   'P 1'
#
loop_
_entity.id
_entity.type
_entity.pdbx_description
1 polymer ?
#
loop_
_entity_poly.entity_id
_entity_poly.type
_entity_poly.pdbx_seq_one_letter_code
_entity_poly.pdbx_strand_id
1 'polypeptide(L)'
;MARALWRLAALAGERQIESWDPRFDPVKGQLREGVAAPRRRLFDLFAPPADQEPDRAAAETLVPKLVRACREASELMDPLPHLAVPPCPVRLVHGRSDHLVPFTETLRLERAFPGGSDVEATITGLFAHSGESPLRAGFETIREGAIFVGALGTVLDLP
;
A
#
# COMPACT_ATOMS: atom_id res chain seq x y z
N MET A 1 -7.24 0.40 21.87
CA MET A 1 -7.52 0.26 20.42
C MET A 1 -6.27 0.59 19.61
N ALA A 2 -5.82 1.84 19.49
CA ALA A 2 -4.63 2.18 18.69
C ALA A 2 -3.39 1.33 19.04
N ARG A 3 -3.06 1.18 20.34
CA ARG A 3 -1.99 0.28 20.80
C ARG A 3 -2.20 -1.18 20.42
N ALA A 4 -3.44 -1.66 20.39
CA ALA A 4 -3.77 -3.03 20.02
C ALA A 4 -3.55 -3.27 18.51
N LEU A 5 -4.00 -2.34 17.66
CA LEU A 5 -3.76 -2.37 16.22
C LEU A 5 -2.26 -2.25 15.90
N TRP A 6 -1.55 -1.34 16.57
CA TRP A 6 -0.10 -1.22 16.45
C TRP A 6 0.61 -2.52 16.84
N ARG A 7 0.18 -3.18 17.93
CA ARG A 7 0.78 -4.44 18.36
C ARG A 7 0.54 -5.56 17.35
N LEU A 8 -0.65 -5.63 16.75
CA LEU A 8 -0.95 -6.58 15.68
C LEU A 8 -0.04 -6.34 14.46
N ALA A 9 0.09 -5.08 14.02
CA ALA A 9 0.96 -4.70 12.91
C ALA A 9 2.43 -5.02 13.18
N ALA A 10 2.92 -4.73 14.39
CA ALA A 10 4.29 -5.06 14.79
C ALA A 10 4.54 -6.57 14.75
N LEU A 11 3.61 -7.38 15.27
CA LEU A 11 3.73 -8.85 15.25
C LEU A 11 3.66 -9.42 13.83
N ALA A 12 2.82 -8.86 12.96
CA ALA A 12 2.77 -9.22 11.54
C ALA A 12 4.11 -8.95 10.85
N GLY A 13 4.69 -7.77 11.09
CA GLY A 13 6.02 -7.40 10.59
C GLY A 13 7.14 -8.29 11.13
N GLU A 14 7.16 -8.58 12.44
CA GLU A 14 8.15 -9.47 13.06
C GLU A 14 8.09 -10.89 12.47
N ARG A 15 6.89 -11.38 12.12
CA ARG A 15 6.69 -12.72 11.58
C ARG A 15 6.73 -12.79 10.05
N GLN A 16 6.80 -11.65 9.36
CA GLN A 16 6.73 -11.55 7.90
C GLN A 16 5.50 -12.29 7.33
N ILE A 17 4.37 -12.16 8.02
CA ILE A 17 3.08 -12.76 7.63
C ILE A 17 2.03 -11.65 7.67
N GLU A 18 1.16 -11.64 6.67
CA GLU A 18 0.05 -10.69 6.59
C GLU A 18 -0.84 -10.74 7.84
N SER A 19 -1.24 -9.57 8.36
CA SER A 19 -2.04 -9.49 9.59
C SER A 19 -3.45 -10.09 9.47
N TRP A 20 -3.92 -10.33 8.24
CA TRP A 20 -5.19 -11.01 7.97
C TRP A 20 -5.08 -12.53 8.00
N ASP A 21 -3.88 -13.11 8.07
CA ASP A 21 -3.69 -14.56 8.09
C ASP A 21 -4.43 -15.20 9.30
N PRO A 22 -5.11 -16.35 9.13
CA PRO A 22 -5.83 -17.02 10.21
C PRO A 22 -4.99 -17.31 11.47
N ARG A 23 -3.66 -17.45 11.33
CA ARG A 23 -2.73 -17.61 12.46
C ARG A 23 -2.76 -16.43 13.44
N PHE A 24 -3.24 -15.26 13.02
CA PHE A 24 -3.41 -14.11 13.89
C PHE A 24 -4.76 -14.04 14.58
N ASP A 25 -5.76 -14.87 14.24
CA ASP A 25 -7.10 -14.76 14.84
C ASP A 25 -7.11 -14.93 16.38
N PRO A 26 -6.35 -15.87 16.99
CA PRO A 26 -6.22 -15.92 18.44
C PRO A 26 -5.63 -14.64 19.04
N VAL A 27 -4.66 -14.04 18.35
CA VAL A 27 -4.02 -12.78 18.77
C VAL A 27 -5.00 -11.61 18.65
N LYS A 28 -5.76 -11.52 17.56
CA LYS A 28 -6.82 -10.51 17.38
C LYS A 28 -7.86 -10.62 18.51
N GLY A 29 -8.25 -11.84 18.89
CA GLY A 29 -9.16 -12.09 20.02
C GLY A 29 -8.60 -11.55 21.35
N GLN A 30 -7.36 -11.91 21.71
CA GLN A 30 -6.70 -11.42 22.93
C GLN A 30 -6.55 -9.89 22.94
N LEU A 31 -6.14 -9.31 21.81
CA LEU A 31 -5.99 -7.87 21.67
C LEU A 31 -7.33 -7.14 21.83
N ARG A 32 -8.41 -7.72 21.29
CA ARG A 32 -9.77 -7.19 21.37
C ARG A 32 -10.31 -7.15 22.80
N GLU A 33 -9.99 -8.14 23.64
CA GLU A 33 -10.40 -8.16 25.04
C GLU A 33 -9.89 -6.94 25.80
N GLY A 34 -8.64 -6.52 25.51
CA GLY A 34 -8.02 -5.31 26.04
C GLY A 34 -8.54 -3.99 25.45
N VAL A 35 -9.47 -4.04 24.48
CA VAL A 35 -10.13 -2.85 23.93
C VAL A 35 -11.43 -2.57 24.68
N ALA A 36 -11.59 -1.32 25.15
CA ALA A 36 -12.81 -0.84 25.79
C ALA A 36 -14.04 -1.09 24.91
N ALA A 37 -15.15 -1.53 25.51
CA ALA A 37 -16.36 -1.97 24.80
C ALA A 37 -16.83 -1.01 23.69
N PRO A 38 -16.89 0.33 23.88
CA PRO A 38 -17.32 1.26 22.84
C PRO A 38 -16.43 1.28 21.59
N ARG A 39 -15.17 0.85 21.71
CA ARG A 39 -14.16 0.87 20.63
C ARG A 39 -13.97 -0.50 19.97
N ARG A 40 -14.62 -1.56 20.46
CA ARG A 40 -14.47 -2.91 19.90
C ARG A 40 -14.97 -3.00 18.47
N ARG A 41 -16.12 -2.38 18.16
CA ARG A 41 -16.63 -2.31 16.78
C ARG A 41 -15.63 -1.69 15.81
N LEU A 42 -14.94 -0.64 16.23
CA LEU A 42 -13.93 0.01 15.41
C LEU A 42 -12.68 -0.87 15.26
N PHE A 43 -12.26 -1.56 16.32
CA PHE A 43 -11.19 -2.56 16.23
C PHE A 43 -11.53 -3.68 15.24
N ASP A 44 -12.75 -4.23 15.34
CA ASP A 44 -13.24 -5.33 14.51
C ASP A 44 -13.30 -4.94 13.01
N LEU A 45 -13.51 -3.65 12.71
CA LEU A 45 -13.45 -3.13 11.34
C LEU A 45 -12.03 -3.11 10.75
N PHE A 46 -11.00 -2.90 11.58
CA PHE A 46 -9.59 -2.90 11.14
C PHE A 46 -8.94 -4.27 11.19
N ALA A 47 -9.37 -5.13 12.10
CA ALA A 47 -8.79 -6.45 12.35
C ALA A 47 -9.89 -7.51 12.46
N PRO A 48 -10.68 -7.75 11.40
CA PRO A 48 -11.68 -8.80 11.41
C PRO A 48 -10.99 -10.18 11.48
N PRO A 49 -11.72 -11.23 11.92
CA PRO A 49 -11.31 -12.62 11.72
C PRO A 49 -10.97 -12.90 10.25
N ALA A 50 -10.05 -13.82 9.98
CA ALA A 50 -9.53 -14.05 8.63
C ALA A 50 -10.58 -14.53 7.61
N ASP A 51 -11.67 -15.14 8.09
CA ASP A 51 -12.79 -15.62 7.28
C ASP A 51 -13.89 -14.57 7.06
N GLN A 52 -13.68 -13.33 7.52
CA GLN A 52 -14.67 -12.26 7.50
C GLN A 52 -14.15 -11.03 6.79
N GLU A 53 -14.91 -10.61 5.78
CA GLU A 53 -14.74 -9.30 5.18
C GLU A 53 -15.28 -8.20 6.12
N PRO A 54 -14.57 -7.07 6.25
CA PRO A 54 -15.07 -5.92 7.00
C PRO A 54 -16.35 -5.36 6.35
N ASP A 55 -17.23 -4.80 7.17
CA ASP A 55 -18.44 -4.13 6.69
C ASP A 55 -18.07 -2.94 5.78
N ARG A 56 -18.38 -3.11 4.49
CA ARG A 56 -18.08 -2.13 3.44
C ARG A 56 -18.73 -0.76 3.70
N ALA A 57 -19.98 -0.72 4.14
CA ALA A 57 -20.67 0.55 4.38
C ALA A 57 -20.06 1.29 5.58
N ALA A 58 -19.66 0.53 6.61
CA ALA A 58 -18.93 1.09 7.75
C ALA A 58 -17.54 1.61 7.33
N ALA A 59 -16.83 0.89 6.47
CA ALA A 59 -15.54 1.31 5.92
C ALA A 59 -15.67 2.59 5.08
N GLU A 60 -16.63 2.66 4.16
CA GLU A 60 -16.92 3.84 3.32
C GLU A 60 -17.23 5.08 4.18
N THR A 61 -17.89 4.90 5.33
CA THR A 61 -18.15 5.98 6.28
C THR A 61 -16.91 6.41 7.08
N LEU A 62 -15.99 5.47 7.34
CA LEU A 62 -14.80 5.71 8.16
C LEU A 62 -13.65 6.32 7.36
N VAL A 63 -13.46 5.91 6.10
CA VAL A 63 -12.34 6.32 5.25
C VAL A 63 -12.15 7.84 5.20
N PRO A 64 -13.18 8.68 4.93
CA PRO A 64 -13.00 10.13 4.91
C PRO A 64 -12.53 10.71 6.25
N LYS A 65 -12.95 10.11 7.36
CA LYS A 65 -12.54 10.54 8.72
C LYS A 65 -11.10 10.18 8.99
N LEU A 66 -10.64 9.01 8.54
CA LEU A 66 -9.24 8.61 8.62
C LEU A 66 -8.36 9.49 7.75
N VAL A 67 -8.75 9.74 6.50
CA VAL A 67 -8.01 10.63 5.59
C VAL A 67 -7.84 12.01 6.21
N ARG A 68 -8.91 12.59 6.76
CA ARG A 68 -8.84 13.88 7.46
C ARG A 68 -7.88 13.80 8.65
N ALA A 69 -8.03 12.80 9.51
CA ALA A 69 -7.18 12.64 10.70
C ALA A 69 -5.69 12.46 10.33
N CYS A 70 -5.38 11.72 9.27
CA CYS A 70 -4.01 11.54 8.78
C CYS A 70 -3.41 12.87 8.31
N ARG A 71 -4.15 13.65 7.51
CA ARG A 71 -3.72 14.97 7.04
C ARG A 71 -3.52 15.97 8.18
N GLU A 72 -4.41 15.95 9.18
CA GLU A 72 -4.29 16.79 10.38
C GLU A 72 -3.08 16.38 11.25
N ALA A 73 -2.71 15.09 11.25
CA ALA A 73 -1.60 14.58 12.04
C ALA A 73 -0.22 14.91 11.43
N SER A 74 -0.12 14.94 10.10
CA SER A 74 1.10 15.31 9.39
C SER A 74 0.80 15.71 7.95
N GLU A 75 1.31 16.88 7.55
CA GLU A 75 1.24 17.35 6.15
C GLU A 75 1.91 16.37 5.18
N LEU A 76 2.92 15.62 5.64
CA LEU A 76 3.63 14.62 4.84
C LEU A 76 2.77 13.41 4.45
N MET A 77 1.58 13.25 5.05
CA MET A 77 0.63 12.19 4.66
C MET A 77 -0.05 12.46 3.32
N ASP A 78 0.00 13.70 2.82
CA ASP A 78 -0.48 14.06 1.49
C ASP A 78 0.65 14.79 0.75
N PRO A 79 1.41 14.10 -0.12
CA PRO A 79 2.53 14.71 -0.81
C PRO A 79 2.09 15.68 -1.92
N LEU A 80 0.82 15.63 -2.36
CA LEU A 80 0.35 16.36 -3.54
C LEU A 80 0.53 17.89 -3.45
N PRO A 81 0.23 18.56 -2.32
CA PRO A 81 0.44 20.00 -2.18
C PRO A 81 1.92 20.42 -2.24
N HIS A 82 2.85 19.47 -2.12
CA HIS A 82 4.30 19.71 -2.06
C HIS A 82 5.03 19.30 -3.34
N LEU A 83 4.31 18.85 -4.37
CA LEU A 83 4.93 18.49 -5.65
C LEU A 83 5.45 19.75 -6.36
N ALA A 84 6.72 19.70 -6.73
CA ALA A 84 7.38 20.71 -7.56
C ALA A 84 7.89 20.04 -8.84
N VAL A 85 8.23 20.86 -9.85
CA VAL A 85 8.90 20.37 -11.05
C VAL A 85 10.27 19.82 -10.62
N PRO A 86 10.54 18.51 -10.78
CA PRO A 86 11.82 17.95 -10.41
C PRO A 86 12.91 18.48 -11.37
N PRO A 87 14.14 18.71 -10.87
CA PRO A 87 15.25 19.18 -11.71
C PRO A 87 15.81 18.09 -12.63
N CYS A 88 15.29 16.87 -12.54
CA CYS A 88 15.73 15.70 -13.29
C CYS A 88 14.53 14.82 -13.68
N PRO A 89 14.71 13.92 -14.66
CA PRO A 89 13.72 12.89 -14.97
C PRO A 89 13.43 12.00 -13.74
N VAL A 90 12.15 11.67 -13.54
CA VAL A 90 11.69 10.76 -12.48
C VAL A 90 10.93 9.61 -13.12
N ARG A 91 11.21 8.37 -12.67
CA ARG A 91 10.47 7.18 -13.07
C ARG A 91 9.84 6.54 -11.85
N LEU A 92 8.51 6.45 -11.86
CA LEU A 92 7.74 5.80 -10.81
C LEU A 92 7.50 4.36 -11.24
N VAL A 93 8.05 3.39 -10.51
CA VAL A 93 7.88 1.96 -10.83
C VAL A 93 7.00 1.32 -9.77
N HIS A 94 5.92 0.66 -10.18
CA HIS A 94 4.97 0.02 -9.26
C HIS A 94 4.57 -1.38 -9.71
N GLY A 95 4.46 -2.31 -8.76
CA GLY A 95 3.99 -3.67 -9.01
C GLY A 95 2.48 -3.75 -9.21
N ARG A 96 2.02 -4.36 -10.30
CA ARG A 96 0.59 -4.53 -10.63
C ARG A 96 -0.17 -5.30 -9.57
N SER A 97 0.52 -6.21 -8.88
CA SER A 97 -0.02 -7.09 -7.85
C SER A 97 0.29 -6.62 -6.43
N ASP A 98 0.70 -5.35 -6.25
CA ASP A 98 0.83 -4.77 -4.92
C ASP A 98 -0.54 -4.69 -4.24
N HIS A 99 -0.72 -5.49 -3.19
CA HIS A 99 -1.94 -5.55 -2.39
C HIS A 99 -1.97 -4.55 -1.22
N LEU A 100 -0.86 -3.89 -0.92
CA LEU A 100 -0.75 -2.90 0.15
C LEU A 100 -1.06 -1.50 -0.36
N VAL A 101 -0.46 -1.11 -1.49
CA VAL A 101 -0.68 0.17 -2.14
C VAL A 101 -1.15 -0.08 -3.58
N PRO A 102 -2.41 0.26 -3.91
CA PRO A 102 -2.90 0.11 -5.28
C PRO A 102 -2.03 0.89 -6.27
N PHE A 103 -1.58 0.24 -7.35
CA PHE A 103 -0.77 0.89 -8.39
C PHE A 103 -1.45 2.14 -9.01
N THR A 104 -2.77 2.24 -8.87
CA THR A 104 -3.53 3.43 -9.28
C THR A 104 -3.10 4.69 -8.55
N GLU A 105 -2.57 4.59 -7.32
CA GLU A 105 -2.02 5.74 -6.60
C GLU A 105 -0.75 6.27 -7.27
N THR A 106 0.10 5.40 -7.83
CA THR A 106 1.26 5.82 -8.64
C THR A 106 0.84 6.51 -9.92
N LEU A 107 -0.21 6.02 -10.60
CA LEU A 107 -0.79 6.71 -11.76
C LEU A 107 -1.43 8.06 -11.40
N ARG A 108 -1.99 8.19 -10.20
CA ARG A 108 -2.53 9.46 -9.70
C ARG A 108 -1.41 10.44 -9.38
N LEU A 109 -0.30 9.95 -8.81
CA LEU A 109 0.88 10.74 -8.49
C LEU A 109 1.55 11.29 -9.75
N GLU A 110 1.76 10.45 -10.77
CA GLU A 110 2.29 10.89 -12.08
C GLU A 110 1.48 12.06 -12.65
N ARG A 111 0.15 11.92 -12.69
CA ARG A 111 -0.76 12.97 -13.20
C ARG A 111 -0.80 14.24 -12.35
N ALA A 112 -0.37 14.15 -11.08
CA ALA A 112 -0.40 15.28 -10.17
C ALA A 112 0.86 16.15 -10.25
N PHE A 113 1.93 15.69 -10.91
CA PHE A 113 3.13 16.52 -11.10
C PHE A 113 2.81 17.77 -11.94
N PRO A 114 3.44 18.93 -11.62
CA PRO A 114 3.22 20.14 -12.40
C PRO A 114 3.63 19.99 -13.87
N GLY A 115 3.00 20.77 -14.76
CA GLY A 115 3.38 20.81 -16.18
C GLY A 115 4.86 21.18 -16.38
N GLY A 116 5.53 20.50 -17.31
CA GLY A 116 6.98 20.64 -17.54
C GLY A 116 7.84 19.64 -16.75
N SER A 117 7.23 18.80 -15.91
CA SER A 117 7.92 17.69 -15.26
C SER A 117 8.15 16.53 -16.22
N ASP A 118 9.37 15.98 -16.22
CA ASP A 118 9.68 14.70 -16.87
C ASP A 118 9.45 13.56 -15.87
N VAL A 119 8.20 13.10 -15.78
CA VAL A 119 7.78 12.05 -14.86
C VAL A 119 6.97 11.02 -15.63
N GLU A 120 7.33 9.75 -15.47
CA GLU A 120 6.63 8.64 -16.13
C GLU A 120 6.41 7.50 -15.14
N ALA A 121 5.20 6.95 -15.13
CA ALA A 121 4.86 5.77 -14.35
C ALA A 121 4.94 4.48 -15.18
N THR A 122 5.68 3.50 -14.67
CA THR A 122 5.76 2.14 -15.22
C THR A 122 5.10 1.16 -14.27
N ILE A 123 4.02 0.51 -14.74
CA ILE A 123 3.34 -0.55 -14.01
C ILE A 123 3.81 -1.92 -14.51
N THR A 124 4.46 -2.68 -13.65
CA THR A 124 5.08 -3.97 -14.00
C THR A 124 4.47 -5.14 -13.22
N GLY A 125 4.55 -6.35 -13.76
CA GLY A 125 4.25 -7.58 -13.01
C GLY A 125 5.32 -7.96 -11.97
N LEU A 126 6.44 -7.23 -11.93
CA LEU A 126 7.47 -7.34 -10.89
C LEU A 126 7.01 -6.66 -9.59
N PHE A 127 7.75 -6.87 -8.50
CA PHE A 127 7.53 -6.21 -7.19
C PHE A 127 6.17 -6.50 -6.52
N ALA A 128 5.68 -7.74 -6.57
CA ALA A 128 4.61 -8.15 -5.65
C ALA A 128 5.14 -8.08 -4.20
N HIS A 129 4.52 -7.28 -3.34
CA HIS A 129 4.82 -7.29 -1.91
C HIS A 129 4.46 -8.68 -1.36
N SER A 130 5.38 -9.30 -0.62
CA SER A 130 5.17 -10.57 0.10
C SER A 130 4.63 -11.75 -0.74
N GLY A 131 5.53 -12.47 -1.42
CA GLY A 131 5.49 -13.94 -1.38
C GLY A 131 5.29 -14.69 -2.70
N GLU A 132 4.50 -14.20 -3.63
CA GLU A 132 4.34 -14.88 -4.93
C GLU A 132 4.15 -13.84 -6.03
N SER A 133 5.20 -13.62 -6.83
CA SER A 133 4.97 -13.01 -8.14
C SER A 133 4.30 -14.08 -9.00
N PRO A 134 3.06 -13.88 -9.48
CA PRO A 134 2.39 -14.85 -10.34
C PRO A 134 2.99 -14.90 -11.75
N LEU A 135 4.24 -14.45 -11.92
CA LEU A 135 4.97 -14.58 -13.17
C LEU A 135 5.06 -16.07 -13.51
N ARG A 136 4.28 -16.46 -14.52
CA ARG A 136 4.41 -17.79 -15.11
C ARG A 136 5.80 -17.84 -15.75
N ALA A 137 6.55 -18.89 -15.45
CA ALA A 137 7.94 -19.03 -15.84
C ALA A 137 8.19 -18.71 -17.33
N GLY A 138 9.23 -17.93 -17.60
CA GLY A 138 9.77 -17.70 -18.95
C GLY A 138 9.47 -16.32 -19.54
N PHE A 139 8.66 -16.29 -20.60
CA PHE A 139 8.45 -15.11 -21.46
C PHE A 139 7.86 -13.89 -20.73
N GLU A 140 6.96 -14.10 -19.77
CA GLU A 140 6.40 -13.00 -18.97
C GLU A 140 7.47 -12.34 -18.10
N THR A 141 8.36 -13.14 -17.51
CA THR A 141 9.49 -12.62 -16.71
C THR A 141 10.47 -11.82 -17.58
N ILE A 142 10.79 -12.31 -18.79
CA ILE A 142 11.67 -11.59 -19.73
C ILE A 142 11.02 -10.29 -20.17
N ARG A 143 9.73 -10.31 -20.52
CA ARG A 143 8.97 -9.13 -20.94
C ARG A 143 8.92 -8.09 -19.83
N GLU A 144 8.61 -8.48 -18.60
CA GLU A 144 8.56 -7.57 -17.47
C GLU A 144 9.96 -7.06 -17.08
N GLY A 145 11.00 -7.88 -17.24
CA GLY A 145 12.39 -7.46 -17.16
C GLY A 145 12.77 -6.41 -18.20
N ALA A 146 12.35 -6.57 -19.45
CA ALA A 146 12.56 -5.59 -20.51
C ALA A 146 11.81 -4.27 -20.24
N ILE A 147 10.58 -4.34 -19.73
CA ILE A 147 9.82 -3.14 -19.31
C ILE A 147 10.57 -2.39 -18.20
N PHE A 148 11.07 -3.11 -17.19
CA PHE A 148 11.82 -2.51 -16.10
C PHE A 148 13.17 -1.92 -16.56
N VAL A 149 13.92 -2.64 -17.40
CA VAL A 149 15.17 -2.14 -17.97
C VAL A 149 14.92 -0.93 -18.87
N GLY A 150 13.84 -0.92 -19.66
CA GLY A 150 13.44 0.25 -20.43
C GLY A 150 13.18 1.47 -19.55
N ALA A 151 12.44 1.29 -18.44
CA ALA A 151 12.22 2.35 -17.47
C ALA A 151 13.55 2.86 -16.85
N LEU A 152 14.49 1.96 -16.53
CA LEU A 152 15.82 2.33 -16.06
C LEU A 152 16.68 3.04 -17.11
N GLY A 153 16.60 2.61 -18.36
CA GLY A 153 17.40 3.15 -19.47
C GLY A 153 17.12 4.63 -19.72
N THR A 154 15.86 5.05 -19.53
CA THR A 154 15.48 6.46 -19.62
C THR A 154 16.07 7.36 -18.51
N VAL A 155 16.58 6.79 -17.42
CA VAL A 155 17.20 7.54 -16.31
C VAL A 155 18.72 7.44 -16.34
N LEU A 156 19.25 6.31 -16.81
CA LEU A 156 20.67 5.97 -16.75
C LEU A 156 21.43 6.27 -18.04
N ASP A 157 20.78 6.91 -19.03
CA ASP A 157 21.32 7.08 -20.40
C ASP A 157 21.87 5.77 -21.00
N LEU A 158 21.21 4.64 -20.68
CA LEU A 158 21.59 3.35 -21.24
C LEU A 158 21.04 3.25 -22.68
N PRO A 159 21.83 2.75 -23.64
CA PRO A 159 21.44 2.66 -25.05
C PRO A 159 20.25 1.74 -25.31
#